data_AF-A0AAT9HVK9-F1
#
_entry.id   AF-A0AAT9HVK9-F1
#
_cell.length_a   1.000
_cell.length_b   1.000
_cell.length_c   1.000
_cell.angle_alpha   90.00
_cell.angle_beta   90.00
_cell.angle_gamma   90.00
#
_symmetry.space_group_name_H-M   'P 1'
#
loop_
_entity.id
_entity.type
_entity.pdbx_description
1 polymer ?
#
loop_
_entity_poly.entity_id
_entity_poly.type
_entity_poly.pdbx_seq_one_letter_code
_entity_poly.pdbx_strand_id
1 'polypeptide(L)'
;MPGMMDTVLNIGLSDRSVQGLAKQAGDDRFAWDSYRRLIQMFGKTVLGVDGDLFEDALEAAKTAKKVTVDTELEAADLKKLVTRFKKIVKAEAGRDFPQDPREQMDLAIKAVFDSWNGDRAKLYRRQERIPHDLGTAVNICSMVFGNLGPDSGTGVAFTRDPASGQQGVYGDYLQNAQGEDVVAGIRNTVPLARLEQIDKKSYDQLMQIMEALENHYLDLCDIEFTIERGQLWMLQTRVGKRTAGAAFRIATQLVDQGLIDEAEALCRVNGAQLAQLMFPASTRTRRSRRSDAVSPPRRVRRSARRSSTRTPP
;
A
#
# COMPACT_ATOMS: atom_id res chain seq x y z
N MET A 1 -3.39 10.78 6.65
CA MET A 1 -2.14 11.26 6.04
C MET A 1 -1.53 10.16 5.15
N PRO A 2 -2.03 9.93 3.93
CA PRO A 2 -1.55 8.82 3.10
C PRO A 2 -0.09 9.02 2.65
N GLY A 3 0.71 7.96 2.74
CA GLY A 3 2.10 7.93 2.24
C GLY A 3 3.08 8.77 3.05
N MET A 4 2.83 8.97 4.35
CA MET A 4 3.67 9.80 5.23
C MET A 4 4.66 9.01 6.08
N MET A 5 4.34 7.76 6.40
CA MET A 5 5.25 6.77 6.96
C MET A 5 4.92 5.41 6.34
N ASP A 6 5.95 4.62 6.07
CA ASP A 6 5.83 3.26 5.55
C ASP A 6 5.47 2.28 6.69
N THR A 7 4.61 1.31 6.41
CA THR A 7 4.30 0.22 7.34
C THR A 7 5.51 -0.70 7.47
N VAL A 8 5.81 -1.15 8.70
CA VAL A 8 6.85 -2.17 8.95
C VAL A 8 6.15 -3.48 9.32
N LEU A 9 6.30 -4.50 8.46
CA LEU A 9 5.73 -5.82 8.68
C LEU A 9 6.75 -6.76 9.33
N ASN A 10 6.26 -7.88 9.87
CA ASN A 10 7.05 -9.00 10.40
C ASN A 10 7.90 -8.67 11.64
N ILE A 11 7.60 -7.60 12.39
CA ILE A 11 8.27 -7.27 13.65
C ILE A 11 8.23 -8.48 14.60
N GLY A 12 9.36 -8.80 15.20
CA GLY A 12 9.59 -9.97 16.04
C GLY A 12 10.44 -11.07 15.40
N LEU A 13 10.75 -10.97 14.10
CA LEU A 13 11.72 -11.87 13.48
C LEU A 13 13.16 -11.58 13.91
N SER A 14 13.87 -12.65 14.24
CA SER A 14 15.27 -12.70 14.65
C SER A 14 15.92 -13.97 14.10
N ASP A 15 17.23 -14.13 14.26
CA ASP A 15 17.94 -15.36 13.87
C ASP A 15 17.35 -16.61 14.54
N ARG A 16 16.75 -16.45 15.72
CA ARG A 16 16.07 -17.52 16.45
C ARG A 16 14.65 -17.75 15.95
N SER A 17 13.83 -16.70 15.88
CA SER A 17 12.39 -16.86 15.56
C SER A 17 12.14 -17.21 14.08
N VAL A 18 13.02 -16.80 13.16
CA VAL A 18 12.91 -17.17 11.74
C VAL A 18 12.95 -18.68 11.52
N GLN A 19 13.72 -19.42 12.33
CA GLN A 19 13.76 -20.89 12.28
C GLN A 19 12.44 -21.52 12.75
N GLY A 20 11.79 -20.90 13.75
CA GLY A 20 10.47 -21.30 14.21
C GLY A 20 9.41 -21.06 13.14
N LEU A 21 9.46 -19.88 12.49
CA LEU A 21 8.58 -19.53 11.38
C LEU A 21 8.74 -20.51 10.22
N ALA A 22 9.97 -20.85 9.82
CA ALA A 22 10.24 -21.81 8.76
C ALA A 22 9.60 -23.19 9.04
N LYS A 23 9.74 -23.68 10.28
CA LYS A 23 9.16 -24.96 10.71
C LYS A 23 7.63 -24.94 10.73
N GLN A 24 7.03 -23.86 11.24
CA GLN A 24 5.58 -23.72 11.33
C GLN A 24 4.93 -23.54 9.96
N ALA A 25 5.59 -22.79 9.07
CA ALA A 25 5.12 -22.57 7.72
C ALA A 25 5.31 -23.82 6.83
N GLY A 26 6.31 -24.66 7.14
CA GLY A 26 6.75 -25.73 6.25
C GLY A 26 7.50 -25.20 5.03
N ASP A 27 7.96 -23.95 5.07
CA ASP A 27 8.57 -23.24 3.96
C ASP A 27 9.72 -22.36 4.48
N ASP A 28 10.96 -22.84 4.25
CA ASP A 28 12.17 -22.11 4.62
C ASP A 28 12.32 -20.83 3.79
N ARG A 29 11.99 -20.88 2.51
CA ARG A 29 12.11 -19.72 1.61
C ARG A 29 11.22 -18.58 2.10
N PHE A 30 9.95 -18.85 2.42
CA PHE A 30 9.02 -17.87 2.98
C PHE A 30 9.55 -17.20 4.26
N ALA A 31 10.10 -17.99 5.20
CA ALA A 31 10.57 -17.45 6.46
C ALA A 31 11.78 -16.51 6.27
N TRP A 32 12.74 -16.90 5.43
CA TRP A 32 13.90 -16.05 5.13
C TRP A 32 13.55 -14.85 4.25
N ASP A 33 12.56 -14.96 3.38
CA ASP A 33 12.01 -13.83 2.63
C ASP A 33 11.35 -12.80 3.56
N SER A 34 10.53 -13.28 4.49
CA SER A 34 9.90 -12.44 5.50
C SER A 34 10.93 -11.76 6.40
N TYR A 35 12.03 -12.45 6.73
CA TYR A 35 13.09 -11.90 7.56
C TYR A 35 13.94 -10.85 6.84
N ARG A 36 14.34 -11.08 5.57
CA ARG A 36 15.05 -10.05 4.79
C ARG A 36 14.19 -8.81 4.58
N ARG A 37 12.87 -8.99 4.33
CA ARG A 37 11.91 -7.88 4.22
C ARG A 37 11.82 -7.08 5.51
N LEU A 38 11.75 -7.74 6.68
CA LEU A 38 11.79 -7.03 7.97
C LEU A 38 13.04 -6.17 8.08
N ILE A 39 14.23 -6.73 7.83
CA ILE A 39 15.49 -5.99 8.02
C ILE A 39 15.57 -4.78 7.09
N GLN A 40 15.11 -4.92 5.85
CA GLN A 40 15.05 -3.83 4.87
C GLN A 40 14.07 -2.74 5.30
N MET A 41 12.81 -3.08 5.58
CA MET A 41 11.79 -2.12 6.02
C MET A 41 12.17 -1.43 7.33
N PHE A 42 12.67 -2.19 8.30
CA PHE A 42 13.09 -1.66 9.59
C PHE A 42 14.34 -0.79 9.44
N GLY A 43 15.33 -1.22 8.66
CA GLY A 43 16.53 -0.45 8.37
C GLY A 43 16.19 0.91 7.76
N LYS A 44 15.36 0.91 6.71
CA LYS A 44 14.91 2.12 6.03
C LYS A 44 14.05 3.02 6.93
N THR A 45 12.97 2.48 7.48
CA THR A 45 11.92 3.28 8.11
C THR A 45 12.21 3.63 9.56
N VAL A 46 12.86 2.72 10.31
CA VAL A 46 13.10 2.89 11.76
C VAL A 46 14.51 3.38 12.04
N LEU A 47 15.50 2.89 11.29
CA LEU A 47 16.91 3.24 11.50
C LEU A 47 17.44 4.31 10.53
N GLY A 48 16.64 4.75 9.56
CA GLY A 48 17.01 5.81 8.62
C GLY A 48 18.11 5.42 7.63
N VAL A 49 18.30 4.13 7.39
CA VAL A 49 19.25 3.61 6.40
C VAL A 49 18.73 3.88 4.99
N ASP A 50 19.61 4.23 4.05
CA ASP A 50 19.21 4.39 2.66
C ASP A 50 18.66 3.07 2.07
N GLY A 51 17.45 3.14 1.52
CA GLY A 51 16.75 1.99 0.95
C GLY A 51 17.47 1.40 -0.26
N ASP A 52 18.16 2.24 -1.04
CA ASP A 52 18.83 1.85 -2.28
C ASP A 52 19.96 0.83 -2.00
N LEU A 53 20.58 0.88 -0.83
CA LEU A 53 21.63 -0.07 -0.41
C LEU A 53 21.09 -1.51 -0.30
N PHE A 54 19.83 -1.66 0.12
CA PHE A 54 19.17 -2.97 0.19
C PHE A 54 18.77 -3.47 -1.20
N GLU A 55 18.26 -2.58 -2.06
CA GLU A 55 17.92 -2.90 -3.44
C GLU A 55 19.15 -3.32 -4.25
N ASP A 56 20.26 -2.59 -4.13
CA ASP A 56 21.53 -2.92 -4.78
C ASP A 56 22.04 -4.32 -4.37
N ALA A 57 21.92 -4.64 -3.07
CA ALA A 57 22.32 -5.94 -2.55
C ALA A 57 21.39 -7.08 -3.05
N LEU A 58 20.10 -6.81 -3.22
CA LEU A 58 19.13 -7.74 -3.80
C LEU A 58 19.39 -7.97 -5.30
N GLU A 59 19.63 -6.90 -6.07
CA GLU A 59 19.98 -6.98 -7.49
C GLU A 59 21.30 -7.73 -7.72
N ALA A 60 22.29 -7.52 -6.86
CA ALA A 60 23.54 -8.29 -6.89
C ALA A 60 23.29 -9.79 -6.65
N ALA A 61 22.41 -10.15 -5.71
CA ALA A 61 22.05 -11.55 -5.46
C ALA A 61 21.33 -12.19 -6.67
N LYS A 62 20.40 -11.46 -7.29
CA LYS A 62 19.72 -11.90 -8.52
C LYS A 62 20.68 -12.09 -9.68
N THR A 63 21.58 -11.13 -9.90
CA THR A 63 22.62 -11.19 -10.93
C THR A 63 23.54 -12.40 -10.73
N ALA A 64 23.97 -12.67 -9.49
CA ALA A 64 24.80 -13.83 -9.17
C ALA A 64 24.11 -15.17 -9.46
N LYS A 65 22.77 -15.19 -9.38
CA LYS A 65 21.94 -16.37 -9.70
C LYS A 65 21.38 -16.40 -11.11
N LYS A 66 21.61 -15.34 -11.90
CA LYS A 66 21.08 -15.18 -13.27
C LYS A 66 19.54 -15.26 -13.32
N VAL A 67 18.89 -14.75 -12.28
CA VAL A 67 17.43 -14.64 -12.17
C VAL A 67 17.02 -13.17 -12.33
N THR A 68 15.79 -12.92 -12.77
CA THR A 68 15.28 -11.54 -12.99
C THR A 68 14.26 -11.13 -11.95
N VAL A 69 13.64 -12.09 -11.27
CA VAL A 69 12.58 -11.85 -10.27
C VAL A 69 12.98 -12.41 -8.90
N ASP A 70 12.65 -11.68 -7.84
CA ASP A 70 12.98 -12.04 -6.46
C ASP A 70 12.38 -13.40 -6.05
N THR A 71 11.28 -13.79 -6.70
CA THR A 71 10.60 -15.06 -6.44
C THR A 71 11.45 -16.28 -6.79
N GLU A 72 12.44 -16.13 -7.65
CA GLU A 72 13.37 -17.18 -8.08
C GLU A 72 14.60 -17.31 -7.15
N LEU A 73 14.72 -16.47 -6.11
CA LEU A 73 15.74 -16.66 -5.08
C LEU A 73 15.34 -17.79 -4.12
N GLU A 74 16.27 -18.72 -3.90
CA GLU A 74 16.10 -19.86 -3.01
C GLU A 74 16.40 -19.48 -1.56
N ALA A 75 15.95 -20.30 -0.61
CA ALA A 75 16.16 -20.06 0.83
C ALA A 75 17.64 -19.86 1.21
N ALA A 76 18.56 -20.58 0.56
CA ALA A 76 19.99 -20.44 0.79
C ALA A 76 20.54 -19.05 0.37
N ASP A 77 19.96 -18.45 -0.66
CA ASP A 77 20.34 -17.13 -1.16
C ASP A 77 19.77 -16.05 -0.26
N LEU A 78 18.52 -16.22 0.18
CA LEU A 78 17.87 -15.33 1.14
C LEU A 78 18.61 -15.30 2.49
N LYS A 79 19.14 -16.43 2.98
CA LYS A 79 20.01 -16.47 4.17
C LYS A 79 21.28 -15.64 4.01
N LYS A 80 21.93 -15.71 2.85
CA LYS A 80 23.10 -14.88 2.54
C LYS A 80 22.72 -13.40 2.47
N LEU A 81 21.56 -13.10 1.88
CA LEU A 81 21.04 -11.75 1.77
C LEU A 81 20.71 -11.15 3.15
N VAL A 82 20.08 -11.90 4.05
CA VAL A 82 19.88 -11.49 5.46
C VAL A 82 21.20 -11.13 6.12
N THR A 83 22.22 -11.95 5.94
CA THR A 83 23.56 -11.67 6.49
C THR A 83 24.14 -10.37 5.92
N ARG A 84 23.96 -10.12 4.62
CA ARG A 84 24.39 -8.89 3.96
C ARG A 84 23.60 -7.68 4.46
N PHE A 85 22.28 -7.78 4.61
CA PHE A 85 21.41 -6.71 5.09
C PHE A 85 21.75 -6.30 6.51
N LYS A 86 22.04 -7.26 7.41
CA LYS A 86 22.52 -6.93 8.77
C LYS A 86 23.84 -6.15 8.75
N LYS A 87 24.75 -6.46 7.81
CA LYS A 87 26.00 -5.70 7.64
C LYS A 87 25.75 -4.28 7.15
N ILE A 88 24.78 -4.09 6.23
CA ILE A 88 24.36 -2.75 5.78
C ILE A 88 23.83 -1.96 6.99
N VAL A 89 22.92 -2.54 7.78
CA VAL A 89 22.41 -1.91 9.01
C VAL A 89 23.55 -1.54 9.96
N LYS A 90 24.51 -2.43 10.19
CA LYS A 90 25.67 -2.15 11.06
C LYS A 90 26.53 -1.00 10.55
N ALA A 91 26.79 -0.95 9.24
CA ALA A 91 27.61 0.08 8.64
C ALA A 91 26.94 1.46 8.68
N GLU A 92 25.66 1.52 8.32
CA GLU A 92 24.93 2.79 8.14
C GLU A 92 24.31 3.32 9.43
N ALA A 93 23.74 2.44 10.27
CA ALA A 93 23.11 2.84 11.52
C ALA A 93 24.08 2.82 12.73
N GLY A 94 25.33 2.36 12.52
CA GLY A 94 26.33 2.24 13.59
C GLY A 94 25.98 1.22 14.67
N ARG A 95 25.00 0.34 14.43
CA ARG A 95 24.48 -0.64 15.39
C ARG A 95 24.06 -1.93 14.71
N ASP A 96 24.12 -3.04 15.45
CA ASP A 96 23.58 -4.31 14.96
C ASP A 96 22.04 -4.26 14.88
N PHE A 97 21.49 -5.05 13.95
CA PHE A 97 20.03 -5.20 13.83
C PHE A 97 19.47 -5.83 15.12
N PRO A 98 18.51 -5.19 15.81
CA PRO A 98 18.00 -5.65 17.09
C PRO A 98 17.41 -7.05 16.97
N GLN A 99 17.89 -7.98 17.80
CA GLN A 99 17.42 -9.38 17.80
C GLN A 99 16.25 -9.59 18.78
N ASP A 100 16.07 -8.68 19.75
CA ASP A 100 14.96 -8.74 20.70
C ASP A 100 13.68 -8.14 20.10
N PRO A 101 12.55 -8.88 20.06
CA PRO A 101 11.28 -8.38 19.57
C PRO A 101 10.76 -7.13 20.30
N ARG A 102 11.02 -6.98 21.60
CA ARG A 102 10.54 -5.79 22.33
C ARG A 102 11.34 -4.56 21.96
N GLU A 103 12.66 -4.69 21.87
CA GLU A 103 13.50 -3.62 21.34
C GLU A 103 13.07 -3.20 19.92
N GLN A 104 12.81 -4.15 19.02
CA GLN A 104 12.29 -3.84 17.68
C GLN A 104 11.00 -3.03 17.75
N MET A 105 10.07 -3.45 18.60
CA MET A 105 8.77 -2.80 18.73
C MET A 105 8.88 -1.38 19.32
N ASP A 106 9.69 -1.18 20.36
CA ASP A 106 9.89 0.12 21.00
C ASP A 106 10.53 1.13 20.03
N LEU A 107 11.51 0.69 19.25
CA LEU A 107 12.14 1.50 18.21
C LEU A 107 11.14 1.86 17.10
N ALA A 108 10.31 0.90 16.66
CA ALA A 108 9.29 1.15 15.65
C ALA A 108 8.23 2.15 16.15
N ILE A 109 7.74 2.00 17.38
CA ILE A 109 6.80 2.94 18.01
C ILE A 109 7.38 4.35 18.04
N LYS A 110 8.64 4.48 18.49
CA LYS A 110 9.32 5.78 18.54
C LYS A 110 9.46 6.39 17.14
N ALA A 111 9.86 5.60 16.15
CA ALA A 111 9.95 6.07 14.77
C ALA A 111 8.60 6.58 14.24
N VAL A 112 7.47 5.95 14.62
CA VAL A 112 6.14 6.47 14.26
C VAL A 112 5.87 7.82 14.89
N PHE A 113 6.17 8.01 16.16
CA PHE A 113 6.01 9.32 16.80
C PHE A 113 6.93 10.39 16.21
N ASP A 114 8.19 10.06 15.93
CA ASP A 114 9.14 10.97 15.31
C ASP A 114 8.68 11.36 13.89
N SER A 115 8.07 10.42 13.15
CA SER A 115 7.53 10.67 11.80
C SER A 115 6.45 11.76 11.76
N TRP A 116 5.68 11.92 12.84
CA TRP A 116 4.67 12.99 12.95
C TRP A 116 5.31 14.37 12.81
N ASN A 117 6.55 14.54 13.24
CA ASN A 117 7.27 15.80 13.19
C ASN A 117 8.26 15.92 12.02
N GLY A 118 8.25 14.98 11.08
CA GLY A 118 8.99 15.08 9.82
C GLY A 118 8.51 16.25 8.95
N ASP A 119 9.42 16.80 8.13
CA ASP A 119 9.15 18.01 7.32
C ASP A 119 8.00 17.82 6.32
N ARG A 120 7.95 16.63 5.69
CA ARG A 120 6.84 16.25 4.81
C ARG A 120 5.52 16.29 5.57
N ALA A 121 5.47 15.77 6.81
CA ALA A 121 4.27 15.70 7.64
C ALA A 121 3.80 17.09 8.07
N LYS A 122 4.73 17.95 8.48
CA LYS A 122 4.45 19.36 8.78
C LYS A 122 3.88 20.08 7.56
N LEU A 123 4.44 19.86 6.37
CA LEU A 123 3.94 20.48 5.13
C LEU A 123 2.54 19.98 4.78
N TYR A 124 2.30 18.68 4.84
CA TYR A 124 0.99 18.07 4.58
C TYR A 124 -0.07 18.63 5.52
N ARG A 125 0.22 18.72 6.83
CA ARG A 125 -0.71 19.29 7.81
C ARG A 125 -1.05 20.74 7.54
N ARG A 126 -0.09 21.57 7.10
CA ARG A 126 -0.37 22.95 6.70
C ARG A 126 -1.29 23.04 5.49
N GLN A 127 -1.10 22.17 4.49
CA GLN A 127 -1.94 22.13 3.29
C GLN A 127 -3.37 21.69 3.60
N GLU A 128 -3.51 20.65 4.41
CA GLU A 128 -4.80 20.05 4.79
C GLU A 128 -5.44 20.70 6.03
N ARG A 129 -4.81 21.75 6.60
CA ARG A 129 -5.26 22.48 7.80
C ARG A 129 -5.49 21.58 9.02
N ILE A 130 -4.61 20.59 9.21
CA ILE A 130 -4.65 19.66 10.34
C ILE A 130 -3.84 20.27 11.51
N PRO A 131 -4.42 20.38 12.73
CA PRO A 131 -3.70 20.88 13.91
C PRO A 131 -2.43 20.08 14.22
N HIS A 132 -1.38 20.78 14.69
CA HIS A 132 -0.06 20.17 14.92
C HIS A 132 0.01 19.33 16.20
N ASP A 133 -0.89 19.60 17.15
CA ASP A 133 -0.97 19.04 18.51
C ASP A 133 -1.77 17.74 18.62
N LEU A 134 -2.43 17.28 17.55
CA LEU A 134 -3.18 16.02 17.55
C LEU A 134 -2.31 14.77 17.79
N GLY A 135 -1.09 14.75 17.26
CA GLY A 135 -0.22 13.58 17.27
C GLY A 135 -0.63 12.47 16.28
N THR A 136 -0.01 11.30 16.42
CA THR A 136 -0.33 10.09 15.65
C THR A 136 -0.45 8.89 16.58
N ALA A 137 -1.36 7.96 16.26
CA ALA A 137 -1.45 6.67 16.93
C ALA A 137 -0.45 5.68 16.35
N VAL A 138 -0.21 4.59 17.10
CA VAL A 138 0.53 3.41 16.62
C VAL A 138 -0.39 2.20 16.74
N ASN A 139 -0.64 1.52 15.63
CA ASN A 139 -1.43 0.29 15.59
C ASN A 139 -0.47 -0.90 15.56
N ILE A 140 -0.53 -1.75 16.58
CA ILE A 140 0.27 -2.98 16.66
C ILE A 140 -0.68 -4.15 16.48
N CYS A 141 -0.56 -4.84 15.35
CA CYS A 141 -1.45 -5.91 14.95
C CYS A 141 -0.70 -7.24 14.87
N SER A 142 -1.41 -8.35 15.12
CA SER A 142 -0.89 -9.67 14.79
C SER A 142 -0.71 -9.78 13.27
N MET A 143 0.37 -10.42 12.85
CA MET A 143 0.62 -10.68 11.44
C MET A 143 -0.33 -11.76 10.91
N VAL A 144 -0.71 -11.58 9.65
CA VAL A 144 -1.38 -12.55 8.78
C VAL A 144 -0.61 -12.55 7.46
N PHE A 145 -0.36 -13.71 6.88
CA PHE A 145 0.54 -13.87 5.74
C PHE A 145 -0.21 -14.26 4.46
N GLY A 146 -0.25 -13.33 3.50
CA GLY A 146 -0.74 -13.60 2.15
C GLY A 146 0.24 -14.35 1.24
N ASN A 147 1.45 -14.66 1.73
CA ASN A 147 2.58 -15.22 0.98
C ASN A 147 3.03 -16.61 1.47
N LEU A 148 2.10 -17.39 2.05
CA LEU A 148 2.37 -18.76 2.50
C LEU A 148 2.18 -19.84 1.41
N GLY A 149 1.70 -19.46 0.22
CA GLY A 149 1.38 -20.42 -0.83
C GLY A 149 0.24 -19.96 -1.74
N PRO A 150 -0.23 -20.85 -2.64
CA PRO A 150 -1.27 -20.55 -3.61
C PRO A 150 -2.66 -20.35 -2.98
N ASP A 151 -2.90 -20.87 -1.78
CA ASP A 151 -4.14 -20.67 -1.02
C ASP A 151 -4.13 -19.38 -0.17
N SER A 152 -3.14 -18.52 -0.39
CA SER A 152 -2.95 -17.26 0.33
C SER A 152 -2.80 -16.09 -0.65
N GLY A 153 -3.11 -14.87 -0.20
CA GLY A 153 -2.93 -13.66 -1.00
C GLY A 153 -3.38 -12.40 -0.27
N THR A 154 -3.26 -11.26 -0.92
CA THR A 154 -3.64 -9.96 -0.36
C THR A 154 -4.36 -9.13 -1.41
N GLY A 155 -5.22 -8.22 -0.97
CA GLY A 155 -5.96 -7.37 -1.89
C GLY A 155 -6.45 -6.07 -1.28
N VAL A 156 -6.83 -5.18 -2.19
CA VAL A 156 -7.50 -3.91 -1.89
C VAL A 156 -8.85 -3.91 -2.59
N ALA A 157 -9.89 -3.53 -1.88
CA ALA A 157 -11.26 -3.52 -2.36
C ALA A 157 -11.93 -2.17 -2.08
N PHE A 158 -12.82 -1.77 -2.97
CA PHE A 158 -13.68 -0.61 -2.82
C PHE A 158 -15.14 -1.05 -2.98
N THR A 159 -16.03 -0.59 -2.11
CA THR A 159 -17.46 -0.94 -2.17
C THR A 159 -18.17 -0.37 -3.41
N ARG A 160 -17.61 0.71 -3.97
CA ARG A 160 -17.99 1.31 -5.25
C ARG A 160 -16.73 1.77 -5.98
N ASP A 161 -16.80 1.93 -7.30
CA ASP A 161 -15.69 2.45 -8.09
C ASP A 161 -15.33 3.89 -7.64
N PRO A 162 -14.12 4.15 -7.13
CA PRO A 162 -13.73 5.48 -6.64
C PRO A 162 -13.56 6.52 -7.77
N ALA A 163 -13.43 6.08 -9.03
CA ALA A 163 -13.30 6.94 -10.20
C ALA A 163 -14.66 7.33 -10.78
N SER A 164 -15.55 6.35 -10.96
CA SER A 164 -16.86 6.58 -11.59
C SER A 164 -18.01 6.73 -10.59
N GLY A 165 -17.92 6.15 -9.39
CA GLY A 165 -19.02 6.02 -8.44
C GLY A 165 -20.04 4.96 -8.81
N GLN A 166 -19.75 4.06 -9.76
CA GLN A 166 -20.61 2.91 -10.02
C GLN A 166 -20.54 1.91 -8.87
N GLN A 167 -21.69 1.39 -8.47
CA GLN A 167 -21.76 0.29 -7.51
C GLN A 167 -21.24 -0.99 -8.16
N GLY A 168 -20.50 -1.79 -7.39
CA GLY A 168 -19.94 -3.06 -7.86
C GLY A 168 -18.56 -3.33 -7.30
N VAL A 169 -18.03 -4.49 -7.65
CA VAL A 169 -16.74 -4.99 -7.15
C VAL A 169 -15.60 -4.26 -7.86
N TYR A 170 -14.94 -3.38 -7.13
CA TYR A 170 -13.75 -2.68 -7.62
C TYR A 170 -12.57 -2.99 -6.70
N GLY A 171 -11.41 -3.30 -7.27
CA GLY A 171 -10.21 -3.61 -6.49
C GLY A 171 -9.23 -4.51 -7.22
N ASP A 172 -8.13 -4.79 -6.53
CA ASP A 172 -7.01 -5.60 -7.00
C ASP A 172 -6.70 -6.70 -6.00
N TYR A 173 -6.32 -7.87 -6.49
CA TYR A 173 -5.90 -9.01 -5.70
C TYR A 173 -4.58 -9.58 -6.23
N LEU A 174 -3.73 -10.06 -5.33
CA LEU A 174 -2.46 -10.70 -5.64
C LEU A 174 -2.26 -11.96 -4.80
N GLN A 175 -2.19 -13.10 -5.48
CA GLN A 175 -1.97 -14.41 -4.86
C GLN A 175 -0.50 -14.60 -4.47
N ASN A 176 -0.28 -15.27 -3.34
CA ASN A 176 1.03 -15.56 -2.77
C ASN A 176 1.93 -14.32 -2.64
N ALA A 177 1.44 -13.28 -1.96
CA ALA A 177 2.08 -11.96 -1.88
C ALA A 177 1.77 -11.25 -0.55
N GLN A 178 2.56 -10.23 -0.21
CA GLN A 178 2.26 -9.31 0.90
C GLN A 178 1.75 -7.97 0.36
N GLY A 179 1.06 -7.19 1.21
CA GLY A 179 0.43 -5.92 0.79
C GLY A 179 1.39 -4.94 0.12
N GLU A 180 2.67 -4.96 0.52
CA GLU A 180 3.74 -4.20 -0.12
C GLU A 180 3.85 -4.48 -1.63
N ASP A 181 3.72 -5.74 -2.05
CA ASP A 181 3.86 -6.13 -3.46
C ASP A 181 2.72 -5.57 -4.32
N VAL A 182 1.54 -5.34 -3.73
CA VAL A 182 0.39 -4.69 -4.40
C VAL A 182 0.65 -3.19 -4.57
N VAL A 183 1.24 -2.54 -3.56
CA VAL A 183 1.54 -1.09 -3.60
C VAL A 183 2.72 -0.78 -4.52
N ALA A 184 3.75 -1.63 -4.51
CA ALA A 184 4.97 -1.44 -5.30
C ALA A 184 4.75 -1.65 -6.81
N GLY A 185 3.71 -2.37 -7.22
CA GLY A 185 3.40 -2.62 -8.63
C GLY A 185 4.43 -3.50 -9.35
N ILE A 186 5.25 -4.24 -8.60
CA ILE A 186 6.29 -5.14 -9.14
C ILE A 186 5.65 -6.37 -9.79
N ARG A 187 4.50 -6.81 -9.26
CA ARG A 187 3.72 -7.94 -9.77
C ARG A 187 2.39 -7.46 -10.31
N ASN A 188 1.96 -8.06 -11.42
CA ASN A 188 0.66 -7.76 -12.01
C ASN A 188 -0.45 -8.31 -11.09
N THR A 189 -1.29 -7.41 -10.59
CA THR A 189 -2.51 -7.77 -9.87
C THR A 189 -3.55 -8.35 -10.83
N VAL A 190 -4.52 -9.07 -10.27
CA VAL A 190 -5.75 -9.43 -10.98
C VAL A 190 -6.90 -8.58 -10.45
N PRO A 191 -7.90 -8.24 -11.29
CA PRO A 191 -9.10 -7.57 -10.81
C PRO A 191 -9.77 -8.37 -9.70
N LEU A 192 -10.30 -7.72 -8.68
CA LEU A 192 -10.92 -8.35 -7.51
C LEU A 192 -12.01 -9.37 -7.88
N ALA A 193 -12.76 -9.13 -8.96
CA ALA A 193 -13.75 -10.08 -9.47
C ALA A 193 -13.17 -11.46 -9.83
N ARG A 194 -11.87 -11.57 -10.13
CA ARG A 194 -11.20 -12.86 -10.36
C ARG A 194 -11.02 -13.69 -9.09
N LEU A 195 -11.10 -13.07 -7.91
CA LEU A 195 -11.02 -13.77 -6.63
C LEU A 195 -12.12 -14.82 -6.51
N GLU A 196 -13.32 -14.58 -7.07
CA GLU A 196 -14.41 -15.57 -7.08
C GLU A 196 -13.98 -16.92 -7.68
N GLN A 197 -13.11 -16.90 -8.70
CA GLN A 197 -12.62 -18.10 -9.37
C GLN A 197 -11.45 -18.76 -8.65
N ILE A 198 -10.71 -17.99 -7.85
CA ILE A 198 -9.52 -18.44 -7.13
C ILE A 198 -9.91 -19.03 -5.76
N ASP A 199 -10.71 -18.29 -5.00
CA ASP A 199 -11.24 -18.67 -3.70
C ASP A 199 -12.64 -18.08 -3.52
N LYS A 200 -13.64 -18.84 -3.99
CA LYS A 200 -15.05 -18.44 -3.91
C LYS A 200 -15.51 -18.19 -2.47
N LYS A 201 -15.03 -18.97 -1.50
CA LYS A 201 -15.43 -18.84 -0.11
C LYS A 201 -15.00 -17.48 0.45
N SER A 202 -13.73 -17.12 0.25
CA SER A 202 -13.22 -15.81 0.68
C SER A 202 -13.86 -14.66 -0.08
N TYR A 203 -14.15 -14.84 -1.38
CA TYR A 203 -14.88 -13.84 -2.17
C TYR A 203 -16.28 -13.58 -1.63
N ASP A 204 -17.08 -14.62 -1.42
CA ASP A 204 -18.46 -14.51 -0.93
C ASP A 204 -18.47 -13.86 0.47
N GLN A 205 -17.53 -14.23 1.34
CA GLN A 205 -17.37 -13.61 2.66
C GLN A 205 -16.95 -12.14 2.56
N LEU A 206 -16.05 -11.80 1.64
CA LEU A 206 -15.63 -10.42 1.41
C LEU A 206 -16.81 -9.56 0.93
N MET A 207 -17.66 -10.07 0.03
CA MET A 207 -18.84 -9.35 -0.45
C MET A 207 -19.81 -9.02 0.70
N GLN A 208 -20.06 -9.98 1.60
CA GLN A 208 -20.90 -9.76 2.79
C GLN A 208 -20.30 -8.69 3.71
N ILE A 209 -18.98 -8.73 3.93
CA ILE A 209 -18.29 -7.72 4.76
C ILE A 209 -18.35 -6.34 4.10
N MET A 210 -18.13 -6.26 2.79
CA MET A 210 -18.21 -5.02 2.03
C MET A 210 -19.59 -4.36 2.14
N GLU A 211 -20.66 -5.14 2.02
CA GLU A 211 -22.03 -4.66 2.23
C GLU A 211 -22.26 -4.19 3.67
N ALA A 212 -21.82 -4.97 4.66
CA ALA A 212 -21.94 -4.59 6.06
C ALA A 212 -21.19 -3.28 6.39
N LEU A 213 -19.99 -3.10 5.83
CA LEU A 213 -19.19 -1.89 6.01
C LEU A 213 -19.84 -0.68 5.35
N GLU A 214 -20.34 -0.81 4.13
CA GLU A 214 -21.02 0.30 3.44
C GLU A 214 -22.31 0.70 4.17
N ASN A 215 -23.08 -0.26 4.68
CA ASN A 215 -24.28 0.02 5.49
C ASN A 215 -23.95 0.59 6.89
N HIS A 216 -22.77 0.30 7.44
CA HIS A 216 -22.35 0.81 8.74
C HIS A 216 -21.78 2.23 8.66
N TYR A 217 -20.83 2.46 7.75
CA TYR A 217 -20.22 3.77 7.52
C TYR A 217 -21.12 4.69 6.69
N LEU A 218 -22.17 4.11 6.09
CA LEU A 218 -23.09 4.75 5.17
C LEU A 218 -22.40 5.34 3.94
N ASP A 219 -21.14 4.99 3.63
CA ASP A 219 -20.34 5.61 2.57
C ASP A 219 -19.44 4.59 1.85
N LEU A 220 -18.88 5.00 0.71
CA LEU A 220 -17.84 4.24 0.01
C LEU A 220 -16.70 3.86 0.97
N CYS A 221 -16.44 2.57 1.10
CA CYS A 221 -15.33 2.06 1.90
C CYS A 221 -14.18 1.58 1.01
N ASP A 222 -12.96 2.00 1.37
CA ASP A 222 -11.67 1.50 0.89
C ASP A 222 -11.15 0.49 1.93
N ILE A 223 -10.86 -0.73 1.47
CA ILE A 223 -10.70 -1.92 2.31
C ILE A 223 -9.40 -2.63 1.93
N GLU A 224 -8.61 -3.00 2.93
CA GLU A 224 -7.43 -3.84 2.76
C GLU A 224 -7.69 -5.19 3.46
N PHE A 225 -7.39 -6.29 2.77
CA PHE A 225 -7.62 -7.64 3.29
C PHE A 225 -6.47 -8.58 2.91
N THR A 226 -6.37 -9.68 3.66
CA THR A 226 -5.43 -10.78 3.38
C THR A 226 -6.14 -12.11 3.55
N ILE A 227 -5.82 -13.06 2.69
CA ILE A 227 -6.24 -14.45 2.80
C ILE A 227 -5.00 -15.24 3.21
N GLU A 228 -5.09 -15.91 4.35
CA GLU A 228 -4.05 -16.82 4.84
C GLU A 228 -4.64 -18.23 4.87
N ARG A 229 -4.12 -19.13 4.04
CA ARG A 229 -4.56 -20.54 3.97
C ARG A 229 -6.08 -20.69 3.85
N GLY A 230 -6.70 -19.94 2.93
CA GLY A 230 -8.14 -19.93 2.70
C GLY A 230 -8.99 -19.30 3.81
N GLN A 231 -8.38 -18.55 4.73
CA GLN A 231 -9.07 -17.74 5.73
C GLN A 231 -8.93 -16.25 5.42
N LEU A 232 -10.05 -15.56 5.23
CA LEU A 232 -10.11 -14.12 5.02
C LEU A 232 -9.90 -13.35 6.33
N TRP A 233 -9.04 -12.33 6.27
CA TRP A 233 -8.75 -11.38 7.33
C TRP A 233 -8.89 -9.95 6.83
N MET A 234 -9.66 -9.14 7.56
CA MET A 234 -9.81 -7.72 7.28
C MET A 234 -8.74 -6.95 8.05
N LEU A 235 -7.95 -6.12 7.34
CA LEU A 235 -6.80 -5.43 7.93
C LEU A 235 -7.09 -3.95 8.16
N GLN A 236 -7.73 -3.30 7.19
CA GLN A 236 -8.05 -1.89 7.27
C GLN A 236 -9.35 -1.61 6.54
N THR A 237 -10.12 -0.67 7.07
CA THR A 237 -11.19 -0.01 6.32
C THR A 237 -11.16 1.47 6.62
N ARG A 238 -11.55 2.28 5.63
CA ARG A 238 -11.76 3.72 5.79
C ARG A 238 -12.73 4.20 4.74
N VAL A 239 -13.26 5.39 4.98
CA VAL A 239 -13.98 6.16 3.97
C VAL A 239 -13.05 6.41 2.77
N GLY A 240 -13.44 5.89 1.60
CA GLY A 240 -12.59 5.82 0.41
C GLY A 240 -12.34 7.19 -0.23
N LYS A 241 -11.13 7.43 -0.73
CA LYS A 241 -10.89 8.60 -1.59
C LYS A 241 -11.54 8.39 -2.95
N ARG A 242 -12.08 9.44 -3.55
CA ARG A 242 -12.84 9.36 -4.79
C ARG A 242 -12.74 10.64 -5.61
N THR A 243 -13.06 10.55 -6.90
CA THR A 243 -13.15 11.73 -7.78
C THR A 243 -14.36 12.60 -7.40
N ALA A 244 -14.37 13.86 -7.85
CA ALA A 244 -15.54 14.71 -7.68
C ALA A 244 -16.80 14.08 -8.28
N GLY A 245 -16.71 13.51 -9.49
CA GLY A 245 -17.87 12.87 -10.15
C GLY A 245 -18.39 11.67 -9.38
N ALA A 246 -17.49 10.84 -8.85
CA ALA A 246 -17.85 9.72 -7.99
C ALA A 246 -18.50 10.19 -6.68
N ALA A 247 -18.00 11.26 -6.05
CA ALA A 247 -18.57 11.79 -4.80
C ALA A 247 -20.05 12.16 -4.95
N PHE A 248 -20.40 12.95 -5.97
CA PHE A 248 -21.79 13.33 -6.23
C PHE A 248 -22.64 12.12 -6.57
N ARG A 249 -22.16 11.22 -7.44
CA ARG A 249 -22.91 10.01 -7.81
C ARG A 249 -23.20 9.11 -6.61
N ILE A 250 -22.20 8.87 -5.76
CA ILE A 250 -22.33 8.02 -4.57
C ILE A 250 -23.30 8.66 -3.58
N ALA A 251 -23.17 9.97 -3.31
CA ALA A 251 -24.09 10.67 -2.41
C ALA A 251 -25.55 10.56 -2.89
N THR A 252 -25.83 10.78 -4.18
CA THR A 252 -27.18 10.62 -4.74
C THR A 252 -27.66 9.17 -4.66
N GLN A 253 -26.82 8.18 -5.00
CA GLN A 253 -27.21 6.77 -4.92
C GLN A 253 -27.53 6.32 -3.48
N LEU A 254 -26.82 6.83 -2.48
CA LEU A 254 -27.09 6.51 -1.08
C LEU A 254 -28.43 7.11 -0.61
N VAL A 255 -28.82 8.28 -1.13
CA VAL A 255 -30.16 8.86 -0.92
C VAL A 255 -31.22 8.02 -1.62
N ASP A 256 -31.01 7.64 -2.89
CA ASP A 256 -31.95 6.80 -3.64
C ASP A 256 -32.16 5.43 -2.98
N GLN A 257 -31.13 4.91 -2.31
CA GLN A 257 -31.17 3.66 -1.53
C GLN A 257 -31.78 3.83 -0.14
N GLY A 258 -32.11 5.07 0.28
CA GLY A 258 -32.64 5.38 1.60
C GLY A 258 -31.65 5.20 2.75
N LEU A 259 -30.34 5.16 2.46
CA LEU A 259 -29.28 4.99 3.46
C LEU A 259 -28.92 6.30 4.15
N ILE A 260 -29.06 7.42 3.45
CA ILE A 260 -28.85 8.78 3.98
C ILE A 260 -29.95 9.72 3.46
N ASP A 261 -30.16 10.85 4.14
CA ASP A 261 -31.04 11.90 3.65
C ASP A 261 -30.27 12.94 2.79
N GLU A 262 -31.00 13.87 2.18
CA GLU A 262 -30.40 14.91 1.34
C GLU A 262 -29.48 15.86 2.13
N ALA A 263 -29.73 16.07 3.42
CA ALA A 263 -28.92 16.94 4.26
C ALA A 263 -27.53 16.32 4.51
N GLU A 264 -27.48 15.04 4.83
CA GLU A 264 -26.25 14.27 4.97
C GLU A 264 -25.51 14.14 3.63
N ALA A 265 -26.23 13.95 2.52
CA ALA A 265 -25.62 13.94 1.19
C ALA A 265 -24.90 15.25 0.85
N LEU A 266 -25.48 16.41 1.24
CA LEU A 266 -24.85 17.72 1.07
C LEU A 266 -23.59 17.89 1.93
N CYS A 267 -23.49 17.23 3.09
CA CYS A 267 -22.29 17.23 3.93
C CYS A 267 -21.12 16.39 3.34
N ARG A 268 -21.41 15.50 2.38
CA ARG A 268 -20.43 14.57 1.77
C ARG A 268 -19.81 15.06 0.48
N VAL A 269 -20.34 16.16 -0.05
CA VAL A 269 -19.81 16.87 -1.21
C VAL A 269 -19.42 18.30 -0.83
N ASN A 270 -18.57 18.94 -1.62
CA ASN A 270 -18.18 20.32 -1.36
C ASN A 270 -18.05 21.16 -2.63
N GLY A 271 -18.01 22.49 -2.46
CA GLY A 271 -17.92 23.45 -3.56
C GLY A 271 -16.66 23.29 -4.41
N ALA A 272 -15.54 22.84 -3.84
CA ALA A 272 -14.32 22.60 -4.60
C ALA A 272 -14.46 21.40 -5.55
N GLN A 273 -15.14 20.33 -5.12
CA GLN A 273 -15.49 19.20 -5.99
C GLN A 273 -16.46 19.63 -7.08
N LEU A 274 -17.49 20.42 -6.76
CA LEU A 274 -18.43 20.93 -7.75
C LEU A 274 -17.70 21.77 -8.82
N ALA A 275 -16.81 22.67 -8.40
CA ALA A 275 -16.02 23.47 -9.32
C ALA A 275 -15.19 22.61 -10.29
N GLN A 276 -14.64 21.47 -9.85
CA GLN A 276 -13.92 20.54 -10.74
C GLN A 276 -14.81 19.97 -11.84
N LEU A 277 -16.11 19.82 -11.59
CA LEU A 277 -17.08 19.32 -12.58
C LEU A 277 -17.54 20.39 -13.58
N MET A 278 -17.36 21.68 -13.26
CA MET A 278 -17.73 22.79 -14.15
C MET A 278 -16.71 23.04 -15.27
N PHE A 279 -15.50 22.47 -15.18
CA PHE A 279 -14.48 22.62 -16.21
C PHE A 279 -14.33 21.34 -17.04
N PRO A 280 -14.04 21.44 -18.35
CA PRO A 280 -13.77 20.28 -19.18
C PRO A 280 -12.59 19.47 -18.62
N ALA A 281 -12.86 18.24 -18.21
CA ALA A 281 -11.81 17.27 -17.93
C ALA A 281 -11.27 16.74 -19.27
N SER A 282 -9.95 16.54 -19.38
CA SER A 282 -9.41 15.89 -20.57
C SER A 282 -9.95 14.46 -20.64
N THR A 283 -10.88 14.20 -21.55
CA THR A 283 -11.25 12.84 -21.93
C THR A 283 -10.01 12.19 -22.52
N ARG A 284 -9.39 11.29 -21.76
CA ARG A 284 -8.32 10.45 -22.29
C ARG A 284 -8.97 9.47 -23.25
N THR A 285 -9.19 9.88 -24.50
CA THR A 285 -9.51 8.95 -25.59
C THR A 285 -8.44 7.87 -25.54
N ARG A 286 -8.82 6.62 -25.28
CA ARG A 286 -7.94 5.45 -25.19
C ARG A 286 -7.19 5.29 -26.52
N ARG A 287 -6.10 6.04 -26.71
CA ARG A 287 -5.05 5.71 -27.66
C ARG A 287 -4.23 4.61 -27.01
N SER A 288 -4.18 3.47 -27.69
CA SER A 288 -3.53 2.22 -27.31
C SER A 288 -2.07 2.39 -26.88
N ARG A 289 -1.82 2.72 -25.62
CA ARG A 289 -0.61 2.34 -24.87
C ARG A 289 -1.02 2.12 -23.42
N ARG A 290 -0.95 0.87 -22.95
CA ARG A 290 -1.22 0.47 -21.56
C ARG A 290 -0.15 1.08 -20.66
N SER A 291 -0.53 2.10 -19.91
CA SER A 291 0.03 2.42 -18.60
C SER A 291 -1.08 3.05 -17.78
N ASP A 292 -1.35 2.42 -16.64
CA ASP A 292 -2.45 2.74 -15.75
C ASP A 292 -2.14 4.00 -14.94
N ALA A 293 -3.14 4.88 -14.84
CA ALA A 293 -2.97 6.23 -14.35
C ALA A 293 -3.32 6.29 -12.86
N VAL A 294 -2.32 6.55 -12.02
CA VAL A 294 -2.49 7.06 -10.66
C VAL A 294 -1.92 8.49 -10.60
N SER A 295 -2.71 9.49 -10.99
CA SER A 295 -2.57 10.91 -10.55
C SER A 295 -3.57 11.87 -11.24
N PRO A 296 -3.96 12.98 -10.59
CA PRO A 296 -4.88 14.00 -11.13
C PRO A 296 -4.22 14.90 -12.20
N PRO A 297 -4.98 15.72 -12.97
CA PRO A 297 -4.58 16.12 -14.31
C PRO A 297 -3.40 17.09 -14.34
N ARG A 298 -2.42 16.79 -15.21
CA ARG A 298 -1.35 17.73 -15.60
C ARG A 298 -1.96 18.95 -16.28
N ARG A 299 -1.68 20.14 -15.75
CA ARG A 299 -1.89 21.42 -16.46
C ARG A 299 -1.11 21.40 -17.78
N VAL A 300 -1.80 21.65 -18.89
CA VAL A 300 -1.17 21.90 -20.20
C VAL A 300 -0.53 23.30 -20.15
N ARG A 301 0.80 23.37 -19.98
CA ARG A 301 1.57 24.59 -20.27
C ARG A 301 1.93 24.62 -21.76
N ARG A 302 1.53 25.67 -22.47
CA ARG A 302 2.03 25.98 -23.83
C ARG A 302 3.55 26.17 -23.77
N SER A 303 4.31 25.46 -24.59
CA SER A 303 5.74 25.70 -24.78
C SER A 303 5.91 26.91 -25.69
N ALA A 304 6.36 28.04 -25.14
CA ALA A 304 6.87 29.14 -25.93
C ALA A 304 8.33 28.80 -26.31
N ARG A 305 8.55 28.33 -27.54
CA ARG A 305 9.90 28.29 -28.13
C ARG A 305 10.34 29.74 -28.38
N ARG A 306 11.26 30.25 -27.56
CA ARG A 306 12.08 31.42 -27.94
C ARG A 306 13.12 30.94 -28.94
N SER A 307 12.98 31.34 -30.20
CA SER A 307 14.01 31.22 -31.23
C SER A 307 15.12 32.23 -30.93
N SER A 308 16.29 31.74 -30.52
CA SER A 308 17.52 32.53 -30.46
C SER A 308 18.13 32.60 -31.86
N THR A 309 17.88 33.68 -32.59
CA THR A 309 18.69 34.05 -33.75
C THR A 309 19.94 34.77 -33.25
N ARG A 310 21.08 34.08 -33.31
CA ARG A 310 22.41 34.70 -33.32
C ARG A 310 22.68 35.17 -34.75
N THR A 311 23.07 36.43 -34.90
CA THR A 311 23.74 36.94 -36.10
C THR A 311 24.92 37.79 -35.63
N PRO A 312 26.16 37.49 -36.02
CA PRO A 312 27.29 38.42 -35.94
C PRO A 312 27.51 39.11 -37.31
N PRO A 313 28.44 40.08 -37.44
CA PRO A 313 29.19 40.79 -36.40
C PRO A 313 28.53 42.10 -35.95
#